data_AF-A0A1Q7LE43-F1
#
_entry.id   AF-A0A1Q7LE43-F1
#
_cell.length_a   1.000
_cell.length_b   1.000
_cell.length_c   1.000
_cell.angle_alpha   90.00
_cell.angle_beta   90.00
_cell.angle_gamma   90.00
#
_symmetry.space_group_name_H-M   'P 1'
#
loop_
_entity.id
_entity.type
_entity.pdbx_description
1 polymer ?
#
loop_
_entity_poly.entity_id
_entity_poly.type
_entity_poly.pdbx_seq_one_letter_code
_entity_poly.pdbx_strand_id
1 'polypeptide(L)'
;MHEGRPNAIDLIVSGEVQLLINTPLGKFTQADDYAIRRAALMHRVPYTTTMSAASAACDAIIALRSRTGSVRSLQEWHERTSTQKQPHEAAKPPTASRAPVAKT
;
A
#
# COMPACT_ATOMS: atom_id res chain seq x y z
N MET A 1 -5.08 -29.81 8.93
CA MET A 1 -6.54 -29.62 9.18
C MET A 1 -7.17 -30.72 10.05
N HIS A 2 -6.39 -31.32 10.96
CA HIS A 2 -6.72 -32.60 11.62
C HIS A 2 -7.05 -32.46 13.11
N GLU A 3 -7.29 -31.23 13.60
CA GLU A 3 -7.43 -30.94 15.04
C GLU A 3 -8.90 -30.88 15.53
N GLY A 4 -9.85 -31.41 14.74
CA GLY A 4 -11.28 -31.43 15.09
C GLY A 4 -12.08 -30.27 14.50
N ARG A 5 -13.36 -30.16 14.88
CA ARG A 5 -14.28 -29.11 14.43
C ARG A 5 -14.84 -28.28 15.60
N PRO A 6 -15.11 -26.98 15.38
CA PRO A 6 -14.86 -26.23 14.14
C PRO A 6 -13.37 -25.88 13.97
N ASN A 7 -12.86 -26.01 12.75
CA ASN A 7 -11.52 -25.54 12.37
C ASN A 7 -11.59 -24.18 11.66
N ALA A 8 -10.43 -23.59 11.35
CA ALA A 8 -10.36 -22.28 10.71
C ALA A 8 -11.11 -22.18 9.36
N ILE A 9 -11.18 -23.27 8.57
CA ILE A 9 -12.00 -23.28 7.36
C ILE A 9 -13.49 -23.24 7.70
N ASP A 10 -13.93 -23.96 8.72
CA ASP A 10 -15.33 -23.92 9.17
C ASP A 10 -15.73 -22.50 9.59
N LEU A 11 -14.83 -21.79 10.28
CA LEU A 11 -15.03 -20.39 10.67
C LEU A 11 -15.06 -19.44 9.46
N ILE A 12 -14.26 -19.69 8.42
CA ILE A 12 -14.33 -18.94 7.16
C ILE A 12 -15.65 -19.19 6.43
N VAL A 13 -16.06 -20.46 6.32
CA VAL A 13 -17.27 -20.88 5.59
C VAL A 13 -18.53 -20.34 6.27
N SER A 14 -18.54 -20.32 7.61
CA SER A 14 -19.65 -19.78 8.41
C SER A 14 -19.72 -18.25 8.42
N GLY A 15 -18.71 -17.55 7.89
CA GLY A 15 -18.66 -16.08 7.87
C GLY A 15 -18.19 -15.45 9.18
N GLU A 16 -17.75 -16.26 10.14
CA GLU A 16 -17.25 -15.82 11.44
C GLU A 16 -15.85 -15.19 11.36
N VAL A 17 -15.15 -15.35 10.23
CA VAL A 17 -13.84 -14.71 9.96
C VAL A 17 -13.99 -13.60 8.91
N GLN A 18 -13.58 -12.39 9.27
CA GLN A 18 -13.62 -11.22 8.37
C GLN A 18 -12.24 -10.83 7.81
N LEU A 19 -11.16 -11.38 8.36
CA LEU A 19 -9.78 -11.19 7.87
C LEU A 19 -8.93 -12.40 8.25
N LEU A 20 -8.18 -12.95 7.28
CA LEU A 20 -7.21 -14.01 7.50
C LEU A 20 -5.77 -13.48 7.43
N ILE A 21 -4.97 -13.71 8.47
CA ILE A 21 -3.52 -13.46 8.46
C ILE A 21 -2.82 -14.82 8.41
N ASN A 22 -2.20 -15.16 7.28
CA ASN A 22 -1.56 -16.44 7.07
C ASN A 22 -0.07 -16.26 6.76
N THR A 23 0.82 -16.45 7.73
CA THR A 23 2.27 -16.29 7.52
C THR A 23 2.95 -17.66 7.38
N PRO A 24 3.01 -18.24 6.16
CA PRO A 24 3.56 -19.58 5.99
C PRO A 24 5.05 -19.59 6.34
N LEU A 25 5.49 -20.59 7.13
CA LEU A 25 6.89 -20.81 7.47
C LEU A 25 7.30 -22.22 7.04
N GLY A 26 8.19 -22.32 6.06
CA GLY A 26 8.76 -23.59 5.60
C GLY A 26 7.94 -24.36 4.57
N LYS A 27 8.48 -25.50 4.11
CA LYS A 27 7.87 -26.32 3.02
C LYS A 27 6.78 -27.27 3.52
N PHE A 28 6.74 -27.59 4.81
CA PHE A 28 5.91 -28.66 5.37
C PHE A 28 4.46 -28.25 5.66
N THR A 29 4.12 -26.96 5.64
CA THR A 29 2.75 -26.46 5.88
C THR A 29 1.96 -26.16 4.61
N GLN A 30 2.57 -26.37 3.43
CA GLN A 30 2.03 -25.85 2.16
C GLN A 30 0.64 -26.37 1.78
N ALA A 31 0.33 -27.64 2.10
CA ALA A 31 -0.96 -28.23 1.76
C ALA A 31 -2.11 -27.66 2.62
N ASP A 32 -1.90 -27.54 3.93
CA ASP A 32 -2.87 -26.95 4.85
C ASP A 32 -3.00 -25.43 4.59
N ASP A 33 -1.89 -24.74 4.36
CA ASP A 33 -1.86 -23.31 4.01
C ASP A 33 -2.53 -23.04 2.65
N TYR A 34 -2.46 -23.97 1.70
CA TYR A 34 -3.17 -23.87 0.43
C TYR A 34 -4.68 -23.95 0.65
N ALA A 35 -5.14 -24.92 1.45
CA ALA A 35 -6.56 -25.14 1.67
C ALA A 35 -7.22 -23.94 2.38
N ILE A 36 -6.58 -23.38 3.42
CA ILE A 36 -7.15 -22.22 4.13
C ILE A 36 -7.17 -20.95 3.27
N ARG A 37 -6.12 -20.69 2.49
CA ARG A 37 -6.11 -19.56 1.54
C ARG A 37 -7.15 -19.73 0.44
N ARG A 38 -7.34 -20.96 -0.07
CA ARG A 38 -8.38 -21.25 -1.05
C ARG A 38 -9.78 -21.03 -0.47
N ALA A 39 -10.03 -21.42 0.78
CA ALA A 39 -11.28 -21.14 1.46
C ALA A 39 -11.51 -19.62 1.61
N ALA A 40 -10.51 -18.86 2.08
CA ALA A 40 -10.62 -17.41 2.19
C ALA A 40 -10.95 -16.75 0.84
N LEU A 41 -10.28 -17.18 -0.25
CA LEU A 41 -10.55 -16.66 -1.59
C LEU A 41 -11.97 -16.98 -2.08
N MET A 42 -12.43 -18.22 -1.91
CA MET A 42 -13.76 -18.66 -2.34
C MET A 42 -14.89 -17.95 -1.58
N HIS A 43 -14.66 -17.67 -0.29
CA HIS A 43 -15.63 -16.99 0.58
C HIS A 43 -15.43 -15.46 0.64
N ARG A 44 -14.56 -14.90 -0.21
CA ARG A 44 -14.26 -13.46 -0.28
C ARG A 44 -13.82 -12.84 1.04
N VAL A 45 -13.13 -13.62 1.87
CA VAL A 45 -12.47 -13.13 3.07
C VAL A 45 -11.11 -12.55 2.65
N PRO A 46 -10.86 -11.24 2.86
CA PRO A 46 -9.55 -10.65 2.63
C PRO A 46 -8.48 -11.42 3.40
N TYR A 47 -7.32 -11.64 2.80
CA TYR A 47 -6.22 -12.29 3.48
C TYR A 47 -4.86 -11.71 3.11
N THR A 48 -3.91 -11.84 4.03
CA THR A 48 -2.52 -11.44 3.85
C THR A 48 -1.59 -12.63 4.09
N THR A 49 -0.45 -12.63 3.39
CA THR A 49 0.59 -13.64 3.55
C THR A 49 1.87 -13.15 4.23
N THR A 50 1.93 -11.87 4.61
CA THR A 50 3.11 -11.28 5.24
C THR A 50 2.72 -10.46 6.47
N MET A 51 3.63 -10.41 7.44
CA MET A 51 3.46 -9.56 8.63
C MET A 51 3.43 -8.06 8.27
N SER A 52 4.19 -7.64 7.27
CA SER A 52 4.19 -6.25 6.81
C SER A 52 2.84 -5.82 6.23
N ALA A 53 2.22 -6.67 5.41
CA ALA A 53 0.88 -6.41 4.89
C ALA A 53 -0.20 -6.54 5.98
N ALA A 54 -0.02 -7.42 6.98
CA ALA A 54 -0.88 -7.46 8.15
C ALA A 54 -0.84 -6.15 8.95
N SER A 55 0.37 -5.59 9.18
CA SER A 55 0.53 -4.29 9.83
C SER A 55 -0.16 -3.17 9.05
N ALA A 56 0.07 -3.10 7.73
CA ALA A 56 -0.57 -2.10 6.88
C ALA A 56 -2.11 -2.21 6.87
N ALA A 57 -2.65 -3.44 6.92
CA ALA A 57 -4.09 -3.67 7.04
C ALA A 57 -4.64 -3.15 8.38
N CYS A 58 -3.94 -3.38 9.50
CA CYS A 58 -4.30 -2.81 10.79
C CYS A 58 -4.31 -1.28 10.75
N ASP A 59 -3.27 -0.65 10.20
CA ASP A 59 -3.18 0.81 10.07
C ASP A 59 -4.32 1.37 9.22
N ALA A 60 -4.67 0.69 8.13
CA ALA A 60 -5.80 1.05 7.28
C ALA A 60 -7.14 0.96 8.03
N ILE A 61 -7.37 -0.11 8.80
CA ILE A 61 -8.59 -0.28 9.62
C ILE A 61 -8.68 0.84 10.66
N ILE A 62 -7.57 1.16 11.35
CA ILE A 62 -7.52 2.25 12.34
C ILE A 62 -7.83 3.59 11.66
N ALA A 63 -7.23 3.87 10.50
CA ALA A 63 -7.50 5.08 9.73
C ALA A 63 -8.97 5.19 9.30
N LEU A 64 -9.58 4.09 8.81
CA LEU A 64 -10.98 4.07 8.40
C LEU A 64 -11.95 4.26 9.58
N ARG A 65 -11.58 3.81 10.78
CA ARG A 65 -12.40 3.97 11.99
C ARG A 65 -12.25 5.34 12.66
N SER A 66 -11.12 6.02 12.47
CA SER A 66 -10.78 7.27 13.17
C SER A 66 -11.11 8.54 12.40
N ARG A 67 -11.24 8.46 11.06
CA ARG A 67 -11.51 9.63 10.22
C ARG A 67 -12.38 9.26 9.02
N THR A 68 -13.19 10.22 8.57
CA THR A 68 -13.91 10.11 7.30
C THR A 68 -12.91 10.35 6.15
N GLY A 69 -12.89 9.45 5.18
CA GLY A 69 -12.06 9.61 3.98
C GLY A 69 -12.52 10.80 3.14
N SER A 70 -11.58 11.49 2.49
CA SER A 70 -11.87 12.48 1.45
C SER A 70 -11.55 11.92 0.07
N VAL A 71 -12.31 12.35 -0.93
CA VAL A 71 -12.09 11.96 -2.33
C VAL A 71 -11.38 13.10 -3.04
N ARG A 72 -10.45 12.76 -3.92
CA ARG A 72 -9.75 13.70 -4.79
C ARG A 72 -9.50 13.03 -6.14
N SER A 73 -9.76 13.77 -7.21
CA SER A 73 -9.46 13.35 -8.58
C SER A 73 -7.96 13.25 -8.83
N LEU A 74 -7.58 12.49 -9.85
CA LEU A 74 -6.17 12.36 -10.23
C LEU A 74 -5.57 13.70 -10.69
N GLN A 75 -6.40 14.54 -11.34
CA GLN A 75 -6.02 15.88 -11.80
C GLN A 75 -5.66 16.80 -10.62
N GLU A 76 -6.50 16.83 -9.58
CA GLU A 76 -6.23 17.60 -8.37
C GLU A 76 -4.96 17.11 -7.63
N TRP A 77 -4.64 15.81 -7.70
CA TRP A 77 -3.38 15.28 -7.20
C TRP A 77 -2.18 15.77 -8.03
N HIS A 78 -2.31 15.72 -9.36
CA HIS A 78 -1.27 16.17 -10.28
C HIS A 78 -0.93 17.65 -10.06
N GLU A 79 -1.94 18.52 -9.98
CA GLU A 79 -1.79 19.96 -9.69
C GLU A 79 -1.09 20.22 -8.35
N ARG A 80 -1.41 19.44 -7.31
CA ARG A 80 -0.77 19.58 -6.00
C ARG A 80 0.72 19.22 -6.05
N THR A 81 1.06 18.16 -6.79
CA THR A 81 2.47 17.74 -6.95
C THR A 81 3.27 18.67 -7.86
N SER A 82 2.65 19.25 -8.90
CA SER A 82 3.32 20.23 -9.76
C SER A 82 3.51 21.57 -9.06
N THR A 83 2.55 22.00 -8.22
CA THR A 83 2.65 23.22 -7.39
C THR A 83 3.72 23.09 -6.31
N GLN A 84 3.99 21.88 -5.79
CA GLN A 84 5.09 21.65 -4.85
C GLN A 84 6.49 21.67 -5.49
N LYS A 85 6.61 21.77 -6.82
CA LYS A 85 7.89 21.57 -7.53
C LYS A 85 8.68 22.85 -7.90
N GLN A 86 8.31 24.06 -7.47
CA GLN A 86 9.15 25.28 -7.63
C GLN A 86 9.00 26.26 -6.44
N PRO A 87 10.08 26.93 -5.97
CA PRO A 87 11.12 27.54 -6.81
C PRO A 87 12.57 27.17 -6.44
N HIS A 88 13.30 26.60 -7.40
CA HIS A 88 14.76 26.74 -7.46
C HIS A 88 15.16 27.18 -8.87
N GLU A 89 14.94 28.47 -9.16
CA GLU A 89 15.65 29.14 -10.25
C GLU A 89 16.09 30.53 -9.79
N ALA A 90 17.38 30.65 -9.46
CA ALA A 90 18.14 31.89 -9.63
C ALA A 90 19.66 31.62 -9.44
N ALA A 91 20.32 31.15 -10.50
CA ALA A 91 21.74 31.45 -10.72
C ALA A 91 22.07 31.25 -12.21
N LYS A 92 21.70 32.23 -13.03
CA LYS A 92 22.24 32.34 -14.39
C LYS A 92 23.72 32.75 -14.28
N PRO A 93 24.69 32.03 -14.88
CA PRO A 93 26.10 32.39 -14.75
C PRO A 93 26.35 33.76 -15.40
N PRO A 94 27.28 34.58 -14.86
CA PRO A 94 27.56 35.90 -15.42
C PRO A 94 28.14 35.74 -16.83
N THR A 95 27.45 36.36 -17.79
CA THR A 95 27.91 36.44 -19.18
C THR A 95 29.15 37.33 -19.22
N ALA A 96 30.31 36.73 -19.48
CA ALA A 96 31.54 37.46 -19.69
C ALA A 96 31.60 38.05 -21.13
N SER A 97 32.05 39.31 -21.19
CA SER A 97 32.71 39.99 -22.32
C SER A 97 31.86 40.65 -23.41
N ARG A 98 31.95 41.99 -23.46
CA ARG A 98 32.88 42.71 -24.36
C ARG A 98 33.02 44.18 -23.94
N ALA A 99 34.27 44.63 -23.76
CA ALA A 99 34.62 46.04 -23.60
C ALA A 99 34.49 46.78 -24.95
N PRO A 100 34.19 48.09 -24.96
CA PRO A 100 34.01 48.86 -26.19
C PRO A 100 35.36 49.19 -26.85
N VAL A 101 35.38 49.14 -28.18
CA VAL A 101 36.48 49.60 -29.03
C VAL A 101 36.59 51.12 -28.93
N ALA A 102 37.75 51.63 -28.49
CA ALA A 102 38.10 53.03 -28.61
C ALA A 102 38.56 53.33 -30.05
N LYS A 103 37.98 54.36 -30.66
CA LYS A 103 38.46 54.99 -31.89
C LYS A 103 39.43 56.11 -31.51
N THR A 104 40.67 56.03 -32.00
CA THR A 104 41.45 57.16 -32.56
C THR A 104 42.45 56.60 -33.56
#